data_AF-A0A7J5BCI4-F1
#
_entry.id   AF-A0A7J5BCI4-F1
#
_cell.length_a   1.000
_cell.length_b   1.000
_cell.length_c   1.000
_cell.angle_alpha   90.00
_cell.angle_beta   90.00
_cell.angle_gamma   90.00
#
_symmetry.space_group_name_H-M   'P 1'
#
loop_
_entity.id
_entity.type
_entity.pdbx_description
1 polymer ?
#
loop_
_entity_poly.entity_id
_entity_poly.type
_entity_poly.pdbx_seq_one_letter_code
_entity_poly.pdbx_strand_id
1 'polypeptide(L)'
;MSNQDPTGPRGNTPGPGPVLSPEEIRKLRLRSDRMIGIMLFIIGVFATVVNMANLTGDALAQQGALAFETYGLGEYHRPADLAAIGWVGVALHPLNYAIWLYVALKRWQNRKFAAWCAFVGAVIAIVISAAVMMTAFSMHPEIIDWIQHGAPMPAPTQTP
;
A
#
# COMPACT_ATOMS: atom_id res chain seq x y z
N MET A 1 75.03 -15.54 -33.68
CA MET A 1 73.65 -15.10 -33.96
C MET A 1 72.81 -15.42 -32.73
N SER A 2 72.45 -14.40 -31.97
CA SER A 2 71.71 -14.52 -30.70
C SER A 2 70.22 -14.67 -31.01
N ASN A 3 69.63 -15.81 -30.63
CA ASN A 3 68.18 -16.00 -30.64
C ASN A 3 67.58 -15.16 -29.51
N GLN A 4 66.85 -14.10 -29.86
CA GLN A 4 66.03 -13.35 -28.92
C GLN A 4 64.75 -14.13 -28.64
N ASP A 5 64.59 -14.52 -27.38
CA ASP A 5 63.39 -15.14 -26.83
C ASP A 5 62.33 -14.04 -26.60
N PRO A 6 61.13 -14.07 -27.23
CA PRO A 6 60.12 -13.04 -27.04
C PRO A 6 59.19 -13.43 -25.90
N THR A 7 59.72 -13.54 -24.67
CA THR A 7 58.92 -13.77 -23.46
C THR A 7 58.80 -12.48 -22.65
N GLY A 8 58.23 -11.44 -23.28
CA GLY A 8 57.71 -10.29 -22.54
C GLY A 8 56.44 -10.65 -21.76
N PRO A 9 56.20 -10.10 -20.56
CA PRO A 9 55.03 -10.44 -19.74
C PRO A 9 53.74 -10.04 -20.46
N ARG A 10 52.92 -11.03 -20.85
CA ARG A 10 51.56 -10.80 -21.33
C ARG A 10 50.79 -10.12 -20.20
N GLY A 11 50.41 -8.86 -20.43
CA GLY A 11 49.75 -8.02 -19.46
C GLY A 11 48.50 -8.66 -18.84
N ASN A 12 48.23 -8.27 -17.59
CA ASN A 12 47.01 -8.57 -16.84
C ASN A 12 45.79 -7.83 -17.44
N THR A 13 45.50 -8.03 -18.73
CA THR A 13 44.20 -7.60 -19.27
C THR A 13 43.12 -8.49 -18.64
N PRO A 14 42.13 -7.92 -17.92
CA PRO A 14 41.01 -8.70 -17.41
C PRO A 14 40.36 -9.38 -18.61
N GLY A 15 40.38 -10.71 -18.63
CA GLY A 15 39.65 -11.49 -19.63
C GLY A 15 38.16 -11.12 -19.62
N PRO A 16 37.41 -11.39 -20.70
CA PRO A 16 35.98 -11.12 -20.72
C PRO A 16 35.34 -11.76 -19.50
N GLY A 17 34.66 -10.96 -18.67
CA GLY A 17 33.95 -11.45 -17.50
C GLY A 17 32.96 -12.56 -17.89
N PRO A 18 32.61 -13.48 -16.97
CA PRO A 18 31.75 -14.60 -17.27
C PRO A 18 30.43 -14.13 -17.90
N VAL A 19 30.16 -14.57 -19.13
CA VAL A 19 28.90 -14.30 -19.83
C VAL A 19 27.85 -15.25 -19.28
N LEU A 20 26.90 -14.71 -18.52
CA LEU A 20 25.83 -15.50 -17.93
C LEU A 20 24.91 -16.08 -19.01
N SER A 21 24.54 -17.35 -18.86
CA SER A 21 23.55 -17.99 -19.71
C SER A 21 22.16 -17.34 -19.51
N PRO A 22 21.26 -17.39 -20.53
CA PRO A 22 19.89 -16.90 -20.38
C PRO A 22 19.12 -17.51 -19.20
N GLU A 23 19.42 -18.76 -18.85
CA GLU A 23 18.83 -19.44 -17.69
C GLU A 23 19.30 -18.88 -16.36
N GLU A 24 20.58 -18.56 -16.23
CA GLU A 24 21.14 -17.93 -15.03
C GLU A 24 20.56 -16.53 -14.83
N ILE A 25 20.43 -15.76 -15.91
CA ILE A 25 19.77 -14.45 -15.89
C ILE A 25 18.32 -14.60 -15.41
N ARG A 26 17.57 -15.60 -15.90
CA ARG A 26 16.19 -15.85 -15.46
C ARG A 26 16.12 -16.22 -13.98
N LYS A 27 17.02 -17.08 -13.49
CA LYS A 27 17.09 -17.46 -12.07
C LYS A 27 17.40 -16.26 -11.18
N LEU A 28 18.33 -15.40 -11.60
CA LEU A 28 18.67 -14.16 -10.89
C LEU A 28 17.46 -13.20 -10.84
N ARG A 29 16.75 -13.01 -11.95
CA ARG A 29 15.54 -12.18 -12.00
C ARG A 29 14.44 -12.68 -11.06
N LEU A 30 14.21 -13.99 -11.02
CA LEU A 30 13.21 -14.59 -10.12
C LEU A 30 13.61 -14.48 -8.64
N ARG A 31 14.91 -14.60 -8.33
CA ARG A 31 15.42 -14.34 -6.96
C ARG A 31 15.25 -12.88 -6.56
N SER A 32 15.55 -11.96 -7.46
CA SER A 32 15.36 -10.52 -7.25
C SER A 32 13.89 -10.18 -7.05
N ASP A 33 12.98 -10.68 -7.90
CA ASP A 33 11.52 -10.52 -7.74
C ASP A 33 11.04 -11.01 -6.37
N ARG A 34 11.53 -12.17 -5.91
CA ARG A 34 11.18 -12.69 -4.59
C ARG A 34 11.66 -11.76 -3.47
N MET A 35 12.91 -11.29 -3.52
CA MET A 35 13.44 -10.36 -2.51
C MET A 35 12.65 -9.05 -2.48
N ILE A 36 12.42 -8.45 -3.65
CA ILE A 36 11.64 -7.21 -3.77
C ILE A 36 10.23 -7.42 -3.24
N GLY A 37 9.55 -8.50 -3.65
CA GLY A 37 8.20 -8.78 -3.20
C GLY A 37 8.12 -9.02 -1.68
N ILE A 38 9.08 -9.72 -1.08
CA ILE A 38 9.15 -9.88 0.39
C ILE A 38 9.28 -8.50 1.07
N MET A 39 10.19 -7.65 0.60
CA MET A 39 10.35 -6.30 1.16
C MET A 39 9.07 -5.47 1.02
N LEU A 40 8.39 -5.55 -0.12
CA LEU A 40 7.11 -4.87 -0.34
C LEU A 40 6.02 -5.40 0.60
N PHE A 41 5.95 -6.70 0.86
CA PHE A 41 4.99 -7.28 1.82
C PHE A 41 5.30 -6.88 3.27
N ILE A 42 6.57 -6.74 3.64
CA ILE A 42 6.96 -6.24 4.96
C ILE A 42 6.52 -4.78 5.11
N ILE A 43 6.90 -3.91 4.16
CA ILE A 43 6.46 -2.50 4.19
C ILE A 43 4.93 -2.41 4.19
N GLY A 44 4.27 -3.24 3.38
CA GLY A 44 2.83 -3.32 3.29
C GLY A 44 2.15 -3.70 4.60
N VAL A 45 2.72 -4.61 5.40
CA VAL A 45 2.12 -4.97 6.70
C VAL A 45 2.21 -3.81 7.69
N PHE A 46 3.34 -3.11 7.74
CA PHE A 46 3.49 -1.92 8.60
C PHE A 46 2.51 -0.83 8.20
N ALA A 47 2.43 -0.52 6.90
CA ALA A 47 1.48 0.46 6.38
C ALA A 47 0.04 0.07 6.69
N THR A 48 -0.30 -1.21 6.55
CA THR A 48 -1.64 -1.73 6.86
C THR A 48 -1.99 -1.56 8.33
N VAL A 49 -1.08 -1.93 9.25
CA VAL A 49 -1.29 -1.79 10.69
C VAL A 49 -1.48 -0.33 11.08
N VAL A 50 -0.66 0.58 10.55
CA VAL A 50 -0.81 2.02 10.79
C VAL A 50 -2.16 2.52 10.27
N ASN A 51 -2.55 2.11 9.06
CA ASN A 51 -3.81 2.52 8.47
C ASN A 51 -5.03 2.01 9.26
N MET A 52 -4.98 0.78 9.78
CA MET A 52 -6.07 0.21 10.58
C MET A 52 -6.36 1.02 11.85
N ALA A 53 -5.36 1.68 12.44
CA ALA A 53 -5.58 2.56 13.59
C ALA A 53 -6.51 3.74 13.24
N ASN A 54 -6.45 4.23 12.01
CA ASN A 54 -7.28 5.33 11.49
C ASN A 54 -8.69 4.90 11.10
N LEU A 55 -8.97 3.60 11.06
CA LEU A 55 -10.29 3.04 10.71
C LEU A 55 -11.06 2.57 11.94
N THR A 56 -10.55 2.79 13.15
CA THR A 56 -11.30 2.49 14.38
C THR A 56 -12.52 3.40 14.52
N GLY A 57 -13.55 2.95 15.24
CA GLY A 57 -14.76 3.74 15.42
C GLY A 57 -14.51 5.12 16.06
N ASP A 58 -13.50 5.24 16.92
CA ASP A 58 -13.13 6.53 17.53
C ASP A 58 -12.36 7.42 16.54
N ALA A 59 -11.44 6.86 15.76
CA ALA A 59 -10.73 7.61 14.72
C ALA A 59 -11.68 8.09 13.61
N LEU A 60 -12.65 7.26 13.22
CA LEU A 60 -13.70 7.65 12.29
C LEU A 60 -14.58 8.76 12.89
N ALA A 61 -14.89 8.68 14.19
CA ALA A 61 -15.67 9.72 14.85
C ALA A 61 -14.93 11.06 14.91
N GLN A 62 -13.62 11.03 15.18
CA GLN A 62 -12.77 12.24 15.15
C GLN A 62 -12.71 12.85 13.74
N GLN A 63 -12.58 12.02 12.71
CA GLN A 63 -12.61 12.49 11.32
C GLN A 63 -13.97 13.08 10.93
N GLY A 64 -15.07 12.47 11.39
CA GLY A 64 -16.42 13.02 11.21
C GLY A 64 -16.60 14.35 11.94
N ALA A 65 -16.18 14.45 13.20
CA ALA A 65 -16.25 15.69 13.96
C ALA A 65 -15.44 16.82 13.30
N LEU A 66 -14.23 16.52 12.82
CA LEU A 66 -13.40 17.49 12.10
C LEU A 66 -14.07 17.93 10.80
N ALA A 67 -14.74 17.03 10.08
CA ALA A 67 -15.49 17.38 8.88
C ALA A 67 -16.67 18.31 9.21
N PHE A 68 -17.43 18.03 10.27
CA PHE A 68 -18.53 18.88 10.72
C PHE A 68 -18.04 20.29 11.11
N GLU A 69 -16.92 20.38 11.82
CA GLU A 69 -16.29 21.66 12.17
C GLU A 69 -15.80 22.41 10.92
N THR A 70 -15.10 21.72 10.02
CA THR A 70 -14.51 22.32 8.81
C THR A 70 -15.56 22.84 7.84
N TYR A 71 -16.67 22.11 7.69
CA TYR A 71 -17.74 22.44 6.74
C TYR A 71 -18.91 23.20 7.38
N GLY A 72 -18.87 23.46 8.69
CA GLY A 72 -19.91 24.18 9.41
C GLY A 72 -21.25 23.45 9.42
N LEU A 73 -21.24 22.11 9.51
CA LEU A 73 -22.44 21.26 9.44
C LEU A 73 -23.22 21.18 10.77
N GLY A 74 -22.88 22.04 11.73
CA GLY A 74 -23.47 22.06 13.07
C GLY A 74 -22.79 21.10 14.03
N GLU A 75 -23.56 20.62 15.02
CA GLU A 75 -23.04 19.75 16.07
C GLU A 75 -22.90 18.30 15.58
N TYR A 76 -21.71 17.73 15.78
CA TYR A 76 -21.43 16.35 15.40
C TYR A 76 -22.12 15.36 16.35
N HIS A 77 -22.93 14.47 15.76
CA HIS A 77 -23.57 13.37 16.48
C HIS A 77 -22.98 12.05 16.02
N ARG A 78 -22.35 11.30 16.94
CA ARG A 78 -21.72 10.01 16.61
C ARG A 78 -22.77 8.96 16.26
N PRO A 79 -22.72 8.33 15.07
CA PRO A 79 -23.60 7.23 14.71
C PRO A 79 -23.35 6.00 15.60
N ALA A 80 -24.41 5.32 16.02
CA ALA A 80 -24.31 4.14 16.88
C ALA A 80 -23.54 2.97 16.21
N ASP A 81 -23.69 2.83 14.89
CA ASP A 81 -23.10 1.72 14.11
C ASP A 81 -21.68 2.00 13.61
N LEU A 82 -21.13 3.19 13.90
CA LEU A 82 -19.80 3.59 13.42
C LEU A 82 -18.69 2.64 13.91
N ALA A 83 -18.84 2.11 15.13
CA ALA A 83 -17.91 1.12 15.68
C ALA A 83 -17.93 -0.20 14.87
N ALA A 84 -19.11 -0.65 14.43
CA ALA A 84 -19.25 -1.87 13.63
C ALA A 84 -18.58 -1.70 12.26
N ILE A 85 -18.76 -0.54 11.60
CA ILE A 85 -18.07 -0.22 10.34
C ILE A 85 -16.56 -0.23 10.51
N GLY A 86 -16.06 0.39 11.58
CA GLY A 86 -14.63 0.41 11.86
C GLY A 86 -14.06 -1.00 12.00
N TRP A 87 -14.76 -1.89 12.71
CA TRP A 87 -14.39 -3.30 12.82
C TRP A 87 -14.40 -4.05 11.49
N VAL A 88 -15.37 -3.79 10.61
CA VAL A 88 -15.38 -4.35 9.25
C VAL A 88 -14.13 -3.93 8.49
N GLY A 89 -13.77 -2.64 8.53
CA GLY A 89 -12.55 -2.13 7.91
C GLY A 89 -11.29 -2.78 8.47
N VAL A 90 -11.19 -2.89 9.80
CA VAL A 90 -10.09 -3.55 10.51
C VAL A 90 -9.98 -5.03 10.13
N ALA A 91 -11.09 -5.75 9.94
CA ALA A 91 -11.07 -7.17 9.57
C ALA A 91 -10.72 -7.42 8.10
N LEU A 92 -11.18 -6.55 7.18
CA LEU A 92 -10.95 -6.71 5.74
C LEU A 92 -9.47 -6.54 5.35
N HIS A 93 -8.71 -5.72 6.07
CA HIS A 93 -7.31 -5.45 5.76
C HIS A 93 -6.39 -6.68 5.94
N PRO A 94 -6.38 -7.37 7.11
CA PRO A 94 -5.66 -8.63 7.29
C PRO A 94 -6.10 -9.71 6.31
N LEU A 95 -7.40 -9.79 6.00
CA LEU A 95 -7.92 -10.76 5.03
C LEU A 95 -7.35 -10.51 3.63
N ASN A 96 -7.39 -9.26 3.16
CA ASN A 96 -6.80 -8.85 1.89
C ASN A 96 -5.30 -9.16 1.86
N TYR A 97 -4.57 -8.80 2.92
CA TYR A 97 -3.14 -9.09 3.02
C TYR A 97 -2.86 -10.60 2.92
N ALA A 98 -3.59 -11.42 3.67
CA ALA A 98 -3.43 -12.87 3.68
C ALA A 98 -3.68 -13.50 2.30
N ILE A 99 -4.72 -13.03 1.58
CA ILE A 99 -5.03 -13.50 0.23
C ILE A 99 -3.87 -13.20 -0.73
N TRP A 100 -3.37 -11.98 -0.76
CA TRP A 100 -2.30 -11.59 -1.69
C TRP A 100 -0.95 -12.20 -1.35
N LEU A 101 -0.65 -12.36 -0.06
CA LEU A 101 0.53 -13.09 0.40
C LEU A 101 0.44 -14.57 -0.04
N TYR A 102 -0.71 -15.22 0.14
CA TYR A 102 -0.93 -16.59 -0.31
C TYR A 102 -0.73 -16.72 -1.83
N VAL A 103 -1.30 -15.81 -2.62
CA VAL A 103 -1.12 -15.78 -4.08
C VAL A 103 0.35 -15.62 -4.44
N ALA A 104 1.08 -14.71 -3.78
CA ALA A 104 2.50 -14.49 -4.03
C ALA A 104 3.34 -15.73 -3.72
N LEU A 105 3.11 -16.37 -2.56
CA LEU A 105 3.79 -17.59 -2.15
C LEU A 105 3.57 -18.73 -3.17
N LYS A 106 2.32 -18.95 -3.60
CA LYS A 106 1.97 -19.96 -4.60
C LYS A 106 2.63 -19.69 -5.95
N ARG A 107 2.77 -18.42 -6.34
CA ARG A 107 3.44 -18.04 -7.60
C ARG A 107 4.96 -18.25 -7.53
N TRP A 108 5.59 -17.90 -6.41
CA TRP A 108 7.01 -18.14 -6.21
C TRP A 108 7.36 -19.63 -6.17
N GLN A 109 6.51 -20.46 -5.55
CA GLN A 109 6.65 -21.93 -5.61
C GLN A 109 6.64 -22.45 -7.06
N ASN A 110 5.83 -21.84 -7.91
CA ASN A 110 5.75 -22.15 -9.34
C ASN A 110 6.80 -21.45 -10.21
N ARG A 111 7.84 -20.83 -9.62
CA ARG A 111 8.90 -20.08 -10.31
C ARG A 111 8.38 -18.97 -11.23
N LYS A 112 7.29 -18.30 -10.83
CA LYS A 112 6.69 -17.16 -11.54
C LYS A 112 6.94 -15.86 -10.77
N PHE A 113 6.99 -14.75 -11.50
CA PHE A 113 7.03 -13.39 -10.94
C PHE A 113 5.77 -13.10 -10.12
N ALA A 114 5.95 -12.53 -8.94
CA ALA A 114 4.87 -12.26 -8.00
C ALA A 114 5.03 -10.98 -7.17
N ALA A 115 6.10 -10.18 -7.36
CA ALA A 115 6.24 -8.91 -6.64
C ALA A 115 5.05 -7.96 -6.87
N TRP A 116 4.44 -8.01 -8.06
CA TRP A 116 3.22 -7.26 -8.39
C TRP A 116 2.02 -7.57 -7.47
N CYS A 117 1.98 -8.74 -6.83
CA CYS A 117 0.90 -9.11 -5.90
C CYS A 117 0.86 -8.17 -4.70
N ALA A 118 2.02 -7.69 -4.22
CA ALA A 118 2.08 -6.70 -3.15
C ALA A 118 1.46 -5.37 -3.57
N PHE A 119 1.70 -4.93 -4.81
CA PHE A 119 1.12 -3.70 -5.35
C PHE A 119 -0.40 -3.80 -5.48
N VAL A 120 -0.91 -4.90 -6.05
CA VAL A 120 -2.36 -5.09 -6.19
C VAL A 120 -3.03 -5.20 -4.82
N GLY A 121 -2.41 -5.88 -3.86
CA GLY A 121 -2.91 -5.92 -2.49
C GLY A 121 -2.99 -4.52 -1.86
N ALA A 122 -1.99 -3.66 -2.08
CA ALA A 122 -2.00 -2.28 -1.60
C ALA A 122 -3.11 -1.44 -2.25
N VAL A 123 -3.30 -1.55 -3.57
CA VAL A 123 -4.39 -0.86 -4.28
C VAL A 123 -5.75 -1.27 -3.73
N ILE A 124 -5.97 -2.56 -3.49
CA ILE A 124 -7.23 -3.05 -2.92
C ILE A 124 -7.43 -2.57 -1.48
N ALA A 125 -6.36 -2.49 -0.67
CA ALA A 125 -6.44 -1.93 0.67
C ALA A 125 -6.88 -0.45 0.68
N ILE A 126 -6.40 0.34 -0.30
CA ILE A 126 -6.85 1.73 -0.48
C ILE A 126 -8.35 1.77 -0.81
N VAL A 127 -8.81 0.90 -1.72
CA VAL A 127 -10.23 0.82 -2.08
C VAL A 127 -11.10 0.42 -0.88
N ILE A 128 -10.65 -0.55 -0.08
CA ILE A 128 -11.33 -0.95 1.16
C ILE A 128 -11.43 0.24 2.12
N SER A 129 -10.32 0.96 2.34
CA SER A 129 -10.28 2.13 3.23
C SER A 129 -11.23 3.23 2.76
N ALA A 130 -11.22 3.52 1.45
CA ALA A 130 -12.11 4.50 0.86
C ALA A 130 -13.59 4.08 1.00
N ALA A 131 -13.91 2.81 0.77
CA ALA A 131 -15.27 2.30 0.92
C ALA A 131 -15.77 2.39 2.37
N VAL A 132 -14.91 2.04 3.34
CA VAL A 132 -15.22 2.17 4.79
C VAL A 132 -15.48 3.63 5.15
N MET A 133 -14.63 4.55 4.68
CA MET A 133 -14.78 5.99 4.92
C MET A 133 -16.07 6.54 4.31
N MET A 134 -16.35 6.21 3.03
CA MET A 134 -17.58 6.63 2.37
C MET A 134 -18.82 6.11 3.08
N THR A 135 -18.77 4.87 3.58
CA THR A 135 -19.89 4.28 4.35
C THR A 135 -20.06 4.97 5.70
N ALA A 136 -18.97 5.34 6.37
CA ALA A 136 -19.03 6.12 7.61
C ALA A 136 -19.66 7.50 7.37
N PHE A 137 -19.28 8.20 6.31
CA PHE A 137 -19.85 9.51 5.97
C PHE A 137 -21.30 9.43 5.49
N SER A 138 -21.70 8.35 4.80
CA SER A 138 -23.10 8.20 4.38
C SER A 138 -24.08 7.97 5.53
N MET A 139 -23.58 7.71 6.75
CA MET A 139 -24.40 7.70 7.96
C MET A 139 -24.79 9.09 8.45
N HIS A 140 -24.20 10.15 7.89
CA HIS A 140 -24.50 11.54 8.22
C HIS A 140 -25.31 12.18 7.08
N PRO A 141 -26.64 12.34 7.23
CA PRO A 141 -27.45 12.98 6.20
C PRO A 141 -26.99 14.41 5.90
N GLU A 142 -26.44 15.12 6.88
CA GLU A 142 -25.92 16.49 6.73
C GLU A 142 -24.74 16.56 5.75
N ILE A 143 -23.85 15.56 5.78
CA ILE A 143 -22.73 15.46 4.84
C ILE A 143 -23.26 15.20 3.43
N ILE A 144 -24.24 14.31 3.29
CA ILE A 144 -24.82 13.97 1.98
C ILE A 144 -25.56 15.17 1.37
N ASP A 145 -26.34 15.89 2.18
CA ASP A 145 -27.02 17.11 1.75
C ASP A 145 -26.03 18.21 1.34
N TRP A 146 -24.92 18.37 2.09
CA TRP A 146 -23.85 19.28 1.72
C TRP A 146 -23.20 18.91 0.37
N ILE A 147 -22.91 17.62 0.13
CA ILE A 147 -22.36 17.14 -1.14
C ILE A 147 -23.32 17.41 -2.31
N GLN A 148 -24.61 17.18 -2.12
CA GLN A 148 -25.62 17.28 -3.17
C GLN A 148 -26.03 18.71 -3.51
N HIS A 149 -26.15 19.56 -2.49
CA HIS A 149 -26.69 20.91 -2.63
C HIS A 149 -25.62 22.00 -2.54
N GLY A 150 -24.37 21.64 -2.21
CA GLY A 150 -23.23 22.55 -2.17
C GLY A 150 -23.45 23.71 -1.21
N ALA A 151 -24.04 23.46 -0.03
CA ALA A 151 -24.36 24.50 0.93
C ALA A 151 -23.12 25.40 1.13
N PRO A 152 -23.25 26.72 0.93
CA PRO A 152 -22.11 27.62 0.98
C PRO A 152 -21.47 27.50 2.36
N MET A 153 -20.13 27.33 2.39
CA MET A 153 -19.40 27.30 3.66
C MET A 153 -19.77 28.56 4.44
N PRO A 154 -20.31 28.45 5.67
CA PRO A 154 -20.54 29.63 6.49
C PRO A 154 -19.20 30.35 6.63
N ALA A 155 -19.20 31.66 6.39
CA ALA A 155 -18.00 32.47 6.52
C ALA A 155 -17.41 32.26 7.92
N PRO A 156 -16.06 32.13 8.06
CA PRO A 156 -15.45 31.89 9.35
C PRO A 156 -15.93 32.94 10.34
N THR A 157 -16.55 32.48 11.43
CA THR A 157 -16.97 33.33 12.53
C THR A 157 -15.71 34.02 13.05
N GLN A 158 -15.56 35.32 12.79
CA GLN A 158 -14.50 36.11 13.41
C GLN A 158 -14.76 36.09 14.91
N THR A 159 -13.99 35.28 15.65
CA THR A 159 -13.94 35.37 17.11
C THR A 159 -13.37 36.74 17.49
N PRO A 160 -14.03 37.51 18.38
CA PRO A 160 -13.51 38.78 18.89
C PRO A 160 -12.27 38.59 19.77
#